data_AF-A0A174JBI5-F1
#
_entry.id   AF-A0A174JBI5-F1
#
_cell.length_a   1.000
_cell.length_b   1.000
_cell.length_c   1.000
_cell.angle_alpha   90.00
_cell.angle_beta   90.00
_cell.angle_gamma   90.00
#
_symmetry.space_group_name_H-M   'P 1'
#
loop_
_entity.id
_entity.type
_entity.pdbx_description
1 polymer ?
#
loop_
_entity_poly.entity_id
_entity_poly.type
_entity_poly.pdbx_seq_one_letter_code
_entity_poly.pdbx_strand_id
1 'polypeptide(L)'
;MNENSAYVLPKDKRVKEISEKPIENVSDYISKIKEYMESRKGENYSYVYRGEPQIYTTSCRANIFRRGVMDGNPFFEKSLFDAMRQNRLTGEKRYLDNAIDAQHGEFPSRLLDVSYNCLTALYFAVTPYYRKDVDSLDHEDGMVFVFFIDEIFSPSAENTNANYDAIINRDRQWHRDKIIFEKNHKFIDHTKLNNRIVAQQGAFILFQGNDAADLPAWMTYGIRIPKEAKPLIRKELKEFFGIHTGSIYPEIVNLVDEISNKSRKLNTEKFCCGNELKYAVRMLEKELDYYFDYILDNRKDLDTDGILVYVENMINSYRIGLLDFTQNLEETIQKNYLTEDELNTIVNRYNQLILEFSKELNQHGIHKFSGSQLLISMERTKDNERKSDESQENRKL
;
A
#
# COMPACT_ATOMS: atom_id res chain seq x y z
N MET A 1 -17.74 32.93 29.37
CA MET A 1 -18.26 32.13 28.26
C MET A 1 -17.18 32.09 27.19
N ASN A 2 -16.47 30.97 27.08
CA ASN A 2 -15.47 30.73 26.04
C ASN A 2 -16.10 29.74 25.06
N GLU A 3 -16.25 30.13 23.79
CA GLU A 3 -16.88 29.32 22.74
C GLU A 3 -16.02 28.14 22.24
N ASN A 4 -14.84 27.90 22.83
CA ASN A 4 -13.90 26.85 22.41
C ASN A 4 -14.03 25.50 23.15
N SER A 5 -15.07 25.25 23.95
CA SER A 5 -15.19 24.01 24.75
C SER A 5 -16.24 23.00 24.27
N ALA A 6 -16.85 23.19 23.10
CA ALA A 6 -18.07 22.44 22.72
C ALA A 6 -17.85 21.04 22.10
N TYR A 7 -16.61 20.58 21.89
CA TYR A 7 -16.36 19.28 21.22
C TYR A 7 -15.36 18.36 21.94
N VAL A 8 -15.23 18.49 23.25
CA VAL A 8 -14.61 17.43 24.06
C VAL A 8 -15.74 16.53 24.52
N LEU A 9 -16.01 15.45 23.78
CA LEU A 9 -16.80 14.32 24.30
C LEU A 9 -16.33 14.04 25.74
N PRO A 10 -17.22 13.82 26.72
CA PRO A 10 -16.80 13.63 28.11
C PRO A 10 -15.70 12.58 28.16
N LYS A 11 -14.47 12.99 28.51
CA LYS A 11 -13.34 12.05 28.62
C LYS A 11 -13.81 10.92 29.53
N ASP A 12 -13.83 9.69 29.01
CA ASP A 12 -13.97 8.50 29.84
C ASP A 12 -13.01 8.70 31.03
N LYS A 13 -13.48 8.48 32.27
CA LYS A 13 -12.64 8.70 33.45
C LYS A 13 -11.34 7.89 33.37
N ARG A 14 -11.35 6.76 32.64
CA ARG A 14 -10.19 5.90 32.34
C ARG A 14 -9.20 6.51 31.33
N VAL A 15 -9.64 7.50 30.54
CA VAL A 15 -8.87 8.19 29.49
C VAL A 15 -8.26 9.50 30.00
N LYS A 16 -8.61 9.96 31.20
CA LYS A 16 -8.05 11.21 31.77
C LYS A 16 -6.53 11.17 31.98
N GLU A 17 -5.92 9.99 31.98
CA GLU A 17 -4.47 9.79 32.12
C GLU A 17 -3.72 9.74 30.78
N ILE A 18 -4.42 9.84 29.65
CA ILE A 18 -3.83 9.73 28.32
C ILE A 18 -3.17 11.05 27.90
N SER A 19 -1.93 10.97 27.44
CA SER A 19 -1.04 12.09 27.08
C SER A 19 -1.71 13.08 26.11
N GLU A 20 -1.82 14.37 26.43
CA GLU A 20 -2.42 15.38 25.53
C GLU A 20 -1.52 15.81 24.36
N LYS A 21 -0.42 15.09 24.10
CA LYS A 21 0.47 15.42 22.98
C LYS A 21 -0.30 15.43 21.66
N PRO A 22 -0.11 16.48 20.83
CA PRO A 22 -0.71 16.53 19.50
C PRO A 22 -0.12 15.43 18.62
N ILE A 23 -0.89 15.00 17.61
CA ILE A 23 -0.43 14.03 16.62
C ILE A 23 0.33 14.79 15.54
N GLU A 24 1.64 14.59 15.42
CA GLU A 24 2.47 15.25 14.41
C GLU A 24 2.77 14.32 13.22
N ASN A 25 2.79 13.00 13.46
CA ASN A 25 3.12 11.97 12.47
C ASN A 25 2.36 10.65 12.75
N VAL A 26 2.57 9.63 11.91
CA VAL A 26 1.91 8.31 12.05
C VAL A 26 2.35 7.59 13.33
N SER A 27 3.60 7.75 13.77
CA SER A 27 4.11 7.11 14.99
C SER A 27 3.39 7.62 16.25
N ASP A 28 3.17 8.93 16.35
CA ASP A 28 2.41 9.54 17.45
C ASP A 28 0.98 8.99 17.48
N TYR A 29 0.35 8.88 16.31
CA TYR A 29 -0.99 8.31 16.18
C TYR A 29 -1.04 6.85 16.64
N ILE A 30 -0.10 6.00 16.23
CA ILE A 30 -0.06 4.59 16.65
C ILE A 30 0.16 4.49 18.16
N SER A 31 1.07 5.29 18.71
CA SER A 31 1.33 5.35 20.16
C SER A 31 0.06 5.73 20.93
N LYS A 32 -0.67 6.71 20.40
CA LYS A 32 -1.95 7.16 20.94
C LYS A 32 -3.03 6.07 20.91
N ILE A 33 -3.16 5.33 19.80
CA ILE A 33 -4.10 4.19 19.70
C ILE A 33 -3.75 3.11 20.74
N LYS A 34 -2.47 2.81 20.92
CA LYS A 34 -2.01 1.83 21.90
C LYS A 34 -2.40 2.23 23.32
N GLU A 35 -2.21 3.49 23.70
CA GLU A 35 -2.64 4.03 25.01
C GLU A 35 -4.16 3.82 25.23
N TYR A 36 -5.00 4.04 24.21
CA TYR A 36 -6.44 3.80 24.31
C TYR A 36 -6.79 2.33 24.51
N MET A 37 -6.19 1.43 23.73
CA MET A 37 -6.42 0.00 23.86
C MET A 37 -5.99 -0.52 25.25
N GLU A 38 -4.87 -0.01 25.78
CA GLU A 38 -4.39 -0.37 27.11
C GLU A 38 -5.30 0.14 28.23
N SER A 39 -5.93 1.31 28.08
CA SER A 39 -6.87 1.86 29.07
C SER A 39 -8.15 1.03 29.28
N ARG A 40 -8.47 0.14 28.33
CA ARG A 40 -9.62 -0.78 28.38
C ARG A 40 -9.20 -2.25 28.37
N LYS A 41 -7.94 -2.52 28.70
CA LYS A 41 -7.38 -3.87 28.77
C LYS A 41 -8.12 -4.69 29.83
N GLY A 42 -8.71 -5.81 29.42
CA GLY A 42 -9.49 -6.73 30.28
C GLY A 42 -10.95 -6.91 29.84
N GLU A 43 -11.46 -6.04 28.96
CA GLU A 43 -12.77 -6.19 28.33
C GLU A 43 -12.60 -6.92 26.98
N ASN A 44 -13.52 -7.83 26.64
CA ASN A 44 -13.47 -8.59 25.38
C ASN A 44 -14.07 -7.77 24.22
N TYR A 45 -13.40 -6.66 23.88
CA TYR A 45 -13.82 -5.76 22.81
C TYR A 45 -13.05 -6.00 21.52
N SER A 46 -13.75 -5.92 20.40
CA SER A 46 -13.20 -5.66 19.08
C SER A 46 -13.09 -4.15 18.83
N TYR A 47 -12.09 -3.74 18.06
CA TYR A 47 -11.81 -2.33 17.78
C TYR A 47 -12.02 -2.04 16.30
N VAL A 48 -12.80 -1.00 16.01
CA VAL A 48 -12.93 -0.44 14.66
C VAL A 48 -12.78 1.06 14.70
N TYR A 49 -12.52 1.65 13.54
CA TYR A 49 -12.06 3.02 13.42
C TYR A 49 -12.80 3.76 12.31
N ARG A 50 -13.00 5.07 12.47
CA ARG A 50 -13.54 5.93 11.41
C ARG A 50 -12.78 7.23 11.35
N GLY A 51 -12.28 7.59 10.16
CA GLY A 51 -11.74 8.91 9.91
C GLY A 51 -12.80 9.86 9.37
N GLU A 52 -12.73 11.10 9.82
CA GLU A 52 -13.45 12.23 9.26
C GLU A 52 -12.45 13.34 8.93
N PRO A 53 -12.41 13.84 7.68
CA PRO A 53 -11.34 14.74 7.22
C PRO A 53 -11.45 16.15 7.80
N GLN A 54 -12.53 16.43 8.52
CA GLN A 54 -12.76 17.66 9.26
C GLN A 54 -13.58 17.34 10.52
N ILE A 55 -13.59 18.25 11.48
CA ILE A 55 -14.48 18.15 12.65
C ILE A 55 -15.91 18.52 12.21
N TYR A 56 -16.82 17.56 12.25
CA TYR A 56 -18.23 17.80 11.94
C TYR A 56 -19.04 18.12 13.19
N THR A 57 -20.06 18.98 13.05
CA THR A 57 -21.04 19.22 14.13
C THR A 57 -21.82 17.95 14.48
N THR A 58 -22.00 17.05 13.51
CA THR A 58 -22.70 15.77 13.66
C THR A 58 -21.82 14.61 13.15
N SER A 59 -20.76 14.30 13.89
CA SER A 59 -19.84 13.19 13.59
C SER A 59 -20.49 11.81 13.71
N CYS A 60 -19.90 10.81 13.02
CA CYS A 60 -20.29 9.40 13.16
C CYS A 60 -21.78 9.11 12.88
N ARG A 61 -22.41 9.88 11.98
CA ARG A 61 -23.78 9.62 11.51
C ARG A 61 -23.79 8.99 10.12
N ALA A 62 -24.66 8.01 9.88
CA ALA A 62 -24.87 7.45 8.55
C ALA A 62 -25.33 8.53 7.56
N ASN A 63 -24.97 8.38 6.28
CA ASN A 63 -25.16 9.43 5.28
C ASN A 63 -26.65 9.70 4.96
N ILE A 64 -27.55 8.74 5.16
CA ILE A 64 -28.99 8.95 4.94
C ILE A 64 -29.61 10.00 5.86
N PHE A 65 -29.07 10.16 7.06
CA PHE A 65 -29.53 11.17 8.03
C PHE A 65 -28.83 12.51 7.83
N ARG A 66 -27.92 12.62 6.86
CA ARG A 66 -27.26 13.87 6.49
C ARG A 66 -28.05 14.50 5.33
N ARG A 67 -28.26 15.82 5.35
CA ARG A 67 -28.84 16.62 4.25
C ARG A 67 -30.31 16.35 3.87
N GLY A 68 -31.14 15.84 4.77
CA GLY A 68 -32.58 15.70 4.52
C GLY A 68 -32.95 14.76 3.38
N VAL A 69 -32.06 13.81 3.04
CA VAL A 69 -32.19 12.91 1.89
C VAL A 69 -33.51 12.13 1.86
N MET A 70 -34.04 11.76 3.03
CA MET A 70 -35.32 11.06 3.08
C MET A 70 -36.50 11.95 2.68
N ASP A 71 -36.39 13.29 2.79
CA ASP A 71 -37.44 14.28 2.49
C ASP A 71 -38.84 13.88 3.01
N GLY A 72 -38.88 13.29 4.22
CA GLY A 72 -40.13 12.78 4.82
C GLY A 72 -40.70 11.51 4.18
N ASN A 73 -40.05 10.90 3.19
CA ASN A 73 -40.45 9.63 2.59
C ASN A 73 -39.91 8.43 3.40
N PRO A 74 -40.77 7.72 4.17
CA PRO A 74 -40.34 6.60 5.00
C PRO A 74 -39.94 5.35 4.21
N PHE A 75 -40.21 5.30 2.91
CA PHE A 75 -39.85 4.20 2.01
C PHE A 75 -38.71 4.56 1.05
N PHE A 76 -38.03 5.69 1.26
CA PHE A 76 -36.96 6.17 0.40
C PHE A 76 -35.91 5.08 0.08
N GLU A 77 -35.37 4.40 1.10
CA GLU A 77 -34.38 3.34 0.89
C GLU A 77 -34.92 2.17 0.09
N LYS A 78 -36.18 1.76 0.33
CA LYS A 78 -36.81 0.70 -0.43
C LYS A 78 -36.88 1.07 -1.91
N SER A 79 -37.35 2.28 -2.21
CA SER A 79 -37.41 2.81 -3.57
C SER A 79 -36.03 2.95 -4.20
N LEU A 80 -35.03 3.38 -3.43
CA LEU A 80 -33.64 3.49 -3.87
C LEU A 80 -33.06 2.11 -4.25
N PHE A 81 -33.25 1.10 -3.41
CA PHE A 81 -32.76 -0.26 -3.68
C PHE A 81 -33.47 -0.89 -4.88
N ASP A 82 -34.78 -0.68 -5.03
CA ASP A 82 -35.50 -1.12 -6.21
C ASP A 82 -35.00 -0.43 -7.49
N ALA A 83 -34.72 0.88 -7.42
CA ALA A 83 -34.13 1.62 -8.53
C ALA A 83 -32.69 1.14 -8.86
N MET A 84 -31.87 0.82 -7.85
CA MET A 84 -30.53 0.25 -8.05
C MET A 84 -30.60 -1.10 -8.78
N ARG A 85 -31.54 -1.99 -8.38
CA ARG A 85 -31.78 -3.27 -9.05
C ARG A 85 -32.27 -3.07 -10.49
N GLN A 86 -33.21 -2.14 -10.71
CA GLN A 86 -33.73 -1.82 -12.04
C GLN A 86 -32.62 -1.34 -12.98
N ASN A 87 -31.70 -0.52 -12.48
CA ASN A 87 -30.55 -0.01 -13.22
C ASN A 87 -29.35 -0.98 -13.25
N ARG A 88 -29.52 -2.20 -12.71
CA ARG A 88 -28.48 -3.26 -12.67
C ARG A 88 -27.19 -2.82 -11.96
N LEU A 89 -27.32 -1.93 -10.97
CA LEU A 89 -26.20 -1.48 -10.13
C LEU A 89 -25.86 -2.49 -9.02
N THR A 90 -26.78 -3.42 -8.74
CA THR A 90 -26.62 -4.51 -7.78
C THR A 90 -27.32 -5.75 -8.32
N GLY A 91 -26.71 -6.92 -8.12
CA GLY A 91 -27.31 -8.23 -8.39
C GLY A 91 -28.02 -8.82 -7.17
N GLU A 92 -27.93 -8.15 -6.02
CA GLU A 92 -28.34 -8.69 -4.74
C GLU A 92 -29.83 -8.52 -4.49
N LYS A 93 -30.44 -9.55 -3.87
CA LYS A 93 -31.88 -9.57 -3.57
C LYS A 93 -32.20 -9.14 -2.15
N ARG A 94 -31.26 -9.29 -1.21
CA ARG A 94 -31.47 -8.93 0.19
C ARG A 94 -31.22 -7.44 0.38
N TYR A 95 -32.08 -6.77 1.13
CA TYR A 95 -31.97 -5.32 1.32
C TYR A 95 -30.68 -4.92 2.04
N LEU A 96 -30.18 -5.74 2.96
CA LEU A 96 -28.92 -5.47 3.65
C LEU A 96 -27.73 -5.44 2.67
N ASP A 97 -27.66 -6.42 1.76
CA ASP A 97 -26.61 -6.44 0.72
C ASP A 97 -26.76 -5.25 -0.23
N ASN A 98 -27.99 -4.87 -0.59
CA ASN A 98 -28.21 -3.66 -1.40
C ASN A 98 -27.75 -2.39 -0.69
N ALA A 99 -27.87 -2.30 0.63
CA ALA A 99 -27.38 -1.18 1.41
C ALA A 99 -25.85 -1.15 1.47
N ILE A 100 -25.21 -2.31 1.54
CA ILE A 100 -23.75 -2.45 1.46
C ILE A 100 -23.25 -2.02 0.06
N ASP A 101 -23.93 -2.45 -1.00
CA ASP A 101 -23.65 -2.02 -2.37
C ASP A 101 -23.93 -0.52 -2.57
N ALA A 102 -24.99 0.00 -1.95
CA ALA A 102 -25.33 1.42 -1.98
C ALA A 102 -24.18 2.25 -1.41
N GLN A 103 -23.62 1.82 -0.29
CA GLN A 103 -22.48 2.48 0.34
C GLN A 103 -21.24 2.49 -0.56
N HIS A 104 -20.99 1.39 -1.28
CA HIS A 104 -19.95 1.35 -2.30
C HIS A 104 -20.21 2.35 -3.45
N GLY A 105 -21.45 2.38 -3.94
CA GLY A 105 -21.92 3.27 -5.01
C GLY A 105 -22.20 4.71 -4.57
N GLU A 106 -21.85 5.08 -3.34
CA GLU A 106 -22.08 6.42 -2.74
C GLU A 106 -23.55 6.80 -2.57
N PHE A 107 -24.46 5.84 -2.72
CA PHE A 107 -25.86 6.04 -2.46
C PHE A 107 -26.10 6.18 -0.94
N PRO A 108 -27.10 6.96 -0.53
CA PRO A 108 -27.46 7.09 0.87
C PRO A 108 -27.93 5.76 1.47
N SER A 109 -27.43 5.42 2.66
CA SER A 109 -27.82 4.26 3.45
C SER A 109 -27.81 4.59 4.94
N ARG A 110 -28.54 3.80 5.73
CA ARG A 110 -28.49 3.84 7.20
C ARG A 110 -27.26 3.14 7.82
N LEU A 111 -26.29 2.76 6.99
CA LEU A 111 -25.02 2.17 7.42
C LEU A 111 -23.96 3.28 7.56
N LEU A 112 -23.23 3.24 8.67
CA LEU A 112 -22.05 4.07 8.89
C LEU A 112 -20.80 3.26 8.63
N ASP A 113 -19.94 3.72 7.71
CA ASP A 113 -18.65 3.07 7.47
C ASP A 113 -17.72 3.17 8.68
N VAL A 114 -17.13 2.04 9.04
CA VAL A 114 -16.00 1.92 9.94
C VAL A 114 -14.98 0.96 9.33
N SER A 115 -13.76 0.91 9.86
CA SER A 115 -12.68 0.07 9.35
C SER A 115 -12.01 -0.67 10.49
N TYR A 116 -11.62 -1.92 10.27
CA TYR A 116 -10.74 -2.65 11.18
C TYR A 116 -9.29 -2.14 11.17
N ASN A 117 -8.92 -1.30 10.18
CA ASN A 117 -7.59 -0.74 10.05
C ASN A 117 -7.53 0.71 10.55
N CYS A 118 -6.80 0.94 11.64
CA CYS A 118 -6.64 2.28 12.21
C CYS A 118 -5.93 3.25 11.26
N LEU A 119 -5.06 2.78 10.36
CA LEU A 119 -4.37 3.61 9.38
C LEU A 119 -5.25 3.96 8.19
N THR A 120 -6.20 3.09 7.81
CA THR A 120 -7.25 3.44 6.84
C THR A 120 -8.15 4.55 7.39
N ALA A 121 -8.53 4.47 8.67
CA ALA A 121 -9.24 5.57 9.32
C ALA A 121 -8.39 6.85 9.40
N LEU A 122 -7.08 6.74 9.69
CA LEU A 122 -6.19 7.90 9.65
C LEU A 122 -6.16 8.54 8.24
N TYR A 123 -6.08 7.73 7.18
CA TYR A 123 -6.14 8.21 5.80
C TYR A 123 -7.41 9.05 5.55
N PHE A 124 -8.58 8.58 5.99
CA PHE A 124 -9.84 9.33 5.87
C PHE A 124 -9.89 10.59 6.73
N ALA A 125 -9.10 10.68 7.80
CA ALA A 125 -8.99 11.89 8.62
C ALA A 125 -8.05 12.94 8.04
N VAL A 126 -7.10 12.55 7.19
CA VAL A 126 -6.12 13.47 6.58
C VAL A 126 -6.34 13.71 5.09
N THR A 127 -7.18 12.92 4.44
CA THR A 127 -7.41 12.99 2.99
C THR A 127 -8.90 13.25 2.71
N PRO A 128 -9.23 14.35 2.00
CA PRO A 128 -10.57 14.56 1.48
C PRO A 128 -11.03 13.41 0.59
N TYR A 129 -12.32 13.39 0.33
CA TYR A 129 -12.90 12.44 -0.61
C TYR A 129 -12.25 12.58 -2.01
N TYR A 130 -11.95 11.45 -2.68
CA TYR A 130 -11.07 11.38 -3.85
C TYR A 130 -11.50 12.19 -5.09
N ARG A 131 -12.74 12.71 -5.11
CA ARG A 131 -13.22 13.65 -6.15
C ARG A 131 -12.86 15.12 -5.87
N LYS A 132 -12.19 15.39 -4.75
CA LYS A 132 -11.71 16.72 -4.36
C LYS A 132 -10.19 16.75 -4.38
N ASP A 133 -9.65 17.95 -4.52
CA ASP A 133 -8.21 18.18 -4.36
C ASP A 133 -7.75 17.73 -2.98
N VAL A 134 -6.58 17.11 -2.95
CA VAL A 134 -6.08 16.42 -1.77
C VAL A 134 -5.87 17.39 -0.60
N ASP A 135 -5.50 18.63 -0.88
CA ASP A 135 -5.24 19.71 0.08
C ASP A 135 -6.48 20.56 0.41
N SER A 136 -7.63 20.26 -0.20
CA SER A 136 -8.85 21.09 -0.05
C SER A 136 -9.36 21.21 1.39
N LEU A 137 -8.96 20.33 2.31
CA LEU A 137 -9.33 20.39 3.74
C LEU A 137 -8.11 20.49 4.67
N ASP A 138 -6.94 20.90 4.17
CA ASP A 138 -5.73 21.06 4.99
C ASP A 138 -5.76 22.32 5.89
N HIS A 139 -6.83 23.12 5.80
CA HIS A 139 -7.07 24.26 6.70
C HIS A 139 -7.93 23.89 7.93
N GLU A 140 -8.49 22.68 7.95
CA GLU A 140 -9.34 22.15 9.02
C GLU A 140 -8.67 20.95 9.69
N ASP A 141 -8.93 20.74 10.98
CA ASP A 141 -8.44 19.55 11.68
C ASP A 141 -9.25 18.31 11.34
N GLY A 142 -8.59 17.16 11.22
CA GLY A 142 -9.24 15.87 11.09
C GLY A 142 -9.65 15.25 12.43
N MET A 143 -10.42 14.18 12.37
CA MET A 143 -10.78 13.38 13.54
C MET A 143 -10.75 11.89 13.20
N VAL A 144 -10.15 11.07 14.06
CA VAL A 144 -10.29 9.62 14.03
C VAL A 144 -11.08 9.16 15.24
N PHE A 145 -12.14 8.40 15.00
CA PHE A 145 -12.95 7.78 16.05
C PHE A 145 -12.55 6.33 16.23
N VAL A 146 -12.33 5.92 17.48
CA VAL A 146 -12.13 4.52 17.90
C VAL A 146 -13.44 4.03 18.51
N PHE A 147 -13.95 2.90 18.02
CA PHE A 147 -15.15 2.26 18.53
C PHE A 147 -14.80 0.96 19.24
N PHE A 148 -15.44 0.75 20.39
CA PHE A 148 -15.32 -0.47 21.19
C PHE A 148 -16.58 -1.31 20.99
N ILE A 149 -16.42 -2.50 20.41
CA ILE A 149 -17.52 -3.37 19.99
C ILE A 149 -17.49 -4.67 20.80
N ASP A 150 -18.55 -4.97 21.53
CA ASP A 150 -18.73 -6.22 22.28
C ASP A 150 -19.54 -7.28 21.50
N GLU A 151 -20.40 -6.86 20.59
CA GLU A 151 -21.25 -7.76 19.81
C GLU A 151 -21.13 -7.50 18.31
N ILE A 152 -20.93 -8.57 17.53
CA ILE A 152 -20.78 -8.53 16.07
C ILE A 152 -21.93 -9.30 15.43
N PHE A 153 -22.65 -8.65 14.53
CA PHE A 153 -23.73 -9.25 13.76
C PHE A 153 -23.23 -9.64 12.37
N SER A 154 -23.38 -10.92 12.03
CA SER A 154 -23.04 -11.38 10.69
C SER A 154 -24.07 -10.87 9.67
N PRO A 155 -23.64 -10.26 8.55
CA PRO A 155 -24.54 -9.88 7.46
C PRO A 155 -25.19 -11.09 6.75
N SER A 156 -24.62 -12.28 6.92
CA SER A 156 -25.17 -13.53 6.36
C SER A 156 -26.20 -14.20 7.28
N ALA A 157 -26.32 -13.77 8.53
CA ALA A 157 -27.22 -14.40 9.49
C ALA A 157 -28.69 -13.99 9.29
N GLU A 158 -29.60 -14.92 9.57
CA GLU A 158 -31.04 -14.74 9.39
C GLU A 158 -31.60 -13.60 10.26
N ASN A 159 -31.18 -13.52 11.52
CA ASN A 159 -31.63 -12.47 12.45
C ASN A 159 -31.25 -11.07 11.96
N THR A 160 -30.04 -10.90 11.42
CA THR A 160 -29.55 -9.61 10.89
C THR A 160 -30.35 -9.20 9.65
N ASN A 161 -30.58 -10.14 8.74
CA ASN A 161 -31.36 -9.87 7.52
C ASN A 161 -32.83 -9.58 7.85
N ALA A 162 -33.46 -10.37 8.73
CA ALA A 162 -34.83 -10.15 9.17
C ALA A 162 -35.00 -8.81 9.89
N ASN A 163 -34.00 -8.36 10.67
CA ASN A 163 -34.00 -7.03 11.28
C ASN A 163 -33.97 -5.93 10.21
N TYR A 164 -33.08 -6.03 9.23
CA TYR A 164 -32.99 -5.05 8.14
C TYR A 164 -34.26 -5.05 7.27
N ASP A 165 -34.83 -6.22 6.97
CA ASP A 165 -36.08 -6.33 6.23
C ASP A 165 -37.26 -5.68 6.98
N ALA A 166 -37.33 -5.84 8.30
CA ALA A 166 -38.36 -5.20 9.13
C ALA A 166 -38.23 -3.68 9.13
N ILE A 167 -37.00 -3.16 9.09
CA ILE A 167 -36.70 -1.73 8.96
C ILE A 167 -37.20 -1.20 7.61
N ILE A 168 -36.83 -1.85 6.51
CA ILE A 168 -37.12 -1.39 5.14
C ILE A 168 -38.60 -1.58 4.76
N ASN A 169 -39.21 -2.70 5.13
CA ASN A 169 -40.60 -2.98 4.81
C ASN A 169 -41.58 -2.28 5.75
N ARG A 170 -41.16 -1.93 6.96
CA ARG A 170 -42.00 -1.27 7.98
C ARG A 170 -43.29 -2.06 8.30
N ASP A 171 -43.21 -3.38 8.22
CA ASP A 171 -44.34 -4.33 8.37
C ASP A 171 -44.53 -4.82 9.82
N ARG A 172 -43.51 -4.69 10.67
CA ARG A 172 -43.55 -5.09 12.09
C ARG A 172 -44.03 -3.94 12.98
N GLN A 173 -45.27 -4.01 13.46
CA GLN A 173 -45.88 -2.99 14.34
C GLN A 173 -45.12 -2.75 15.65
N TRP A 174 -44.52 -3.80 16.21
CA TRP A 174 -43.73 -3.70 17.44
C TRP A 174 -42.38 -3.00 17.23
N HIS A 175 -41.89 -2.94 15.99
CA HIS A 175 -40.60 -2.35 15.61
C HIS A 175 -40.76 -0.91 15.09
N ARG A 176 -41.74 -0.70 14.21
CA ARG A 176 -41.96 0.55 13.49
C ARG A 176 -42.22 1.72 14.44
N ASP A 177 -41.51 2.83 14.21
CA ASP A 177 -41.66 4.12 14.90
C ASP A 177 -41.50 4.04 16.43
N LYS A 178 -40.68 3.10 16.92
CA LYS A 178 -40.34 2.99 18.34
C LYS A 178 -38.94 3.52 18.62
N ILE A 179 -38.86 4.58 19.42
CA ILE A 179 -37.62 5.26 19.81
C ILE A 179 -36.57 4.34 20.43
N ILE A 180 -36.99 3.24 21.09
CA ILE A 180 -36.08 2.29 21.72
C ILE A 180 -35.14 1.60 20.71
N PHE A 181 -35.60 1.35 19.48
CA PHE A 181 -34.77 0.71 18.46
C PHE A 181 -33.79 1.69 17.81
N GLU A 182 -34.02 3.00 17.91
CA GLU A 182 -33.05 4.00 17.48
C GLU A 182 -31.77 3.94 18.33
N LYS A 183 -31.88 3.50 19.59
CA LYS A 183 -30.75 3.28 20.50
C LYS A 183 -30.06 1.93 20.29
N ASN A 184 -30.61 1.06 19.45
CA ASN A 184 -30.09 -0.28 19.20
C ASN A 184 -29.16 -0.26 17.98
N HIS A 185 -28.00 0.39 18.10
CA HIS A 185 -27.01 0.35 17.02
C HIS A 185 -26.41 -1.05 16.91
N LYS A 186 -26.31 -1.58 15.69
CA LYS A 186 -25.74 -2.91 15.45
C LYS A 186 -24.45 -2.80 14.68
N PHE A 187 -23.37 -3.37 15.19
CA PHE A 187 -22.16 -3.53 14.41
C PHE A 187 -22.31 -4.73 13.47
N ILE A 188 -22.28 -4.45 12.18
CA ILE A 188 -22.42 -5.42 11.10
C ILE A 188 -21.03 -5.67 10.53
N ASP A 189 -20.59 -6.93 10.57
CA ASP A 189 -19.31 -7.31 9.96
C ASP A 189 -19.38 -7.21 8.43
N HIS A 190 -18.24 -7.22 7.76
CA HIS A 190 -18.21 -7.14 6.31
C HIS A 190 -18.42 -8.49 5.63
N THR A 191 -19.10 -8.47 4.49
CA THR A 191 -18.98 -9.54 3.50
C THR A 191 -17.84 -9.20 2.55
N LYS A 192 -16.98 -10.17 2.20
CA LYS A 192 -15.90 -9.97 1.21
C LYS A 192 -16.44 -9.93 -0.24
N LEU A 193 -17.52 -9.19 -0.47
CA LEU A 193 -18.20 -9.10 -1.77
C LEU A 193 -17.57 -8.06 -2.69
N ASN A 194 -17.01 -6.97 -2.13
CA ASN A 194 -16.56 -5.82 -2.89
C ASN A 194 -15.09 -5.47 -2.62
N ASN A 195 -14.31 -5.23 -3.69
CA ASN A 195 -12.90 -4.88 -3.62
C ASN A 195 -12.65 -3.61 -2.77
N ARG A 196 -13.52 -2.59 -2.84
CA ARG A 196 -13.41 -1.37 -2.01
C ARG A 196 -13.56 -1.70 -0.52
N ILE A 197 -14.56 -2.51 -0.14
CA ILE A 197 -14.78 -2.88 1.26
C ILE A 197 -13.58 -3.67 1.79
N VAL A 198 -13.07 -4.62 0.98
CA VAL A 198 -11.88 -5.40 1.32
C VAL A 198 -10.64 -4.50 1.48
N ALA A 199 -10.41 -3.60 0.53
CA ALA A 199 -9.30 -2.64 0.55
C ALA A 199 -9.34 -1.73 1.79
N GLN A 200 -10.53 -1.28 2.16
CA GLN A 200 -10.75 -0.43 3.32
C GLN A 200 -10.76 -1.21 4.64
N GLN A 201 -10.75 -2.55 4.58
CA GLN A 201 -11.07 -3.42 5.72
C GLN A 201 -12.34 -2.93 6.42
N GLY A 202 -13.33 -2.54 5.61
CA GLY A 202 -14.53 -1.85 6.05
C GLY A 202 -15.42 -2.78 6.86
N ALA A 203 -16.28 -2.20 7.68
CA ALA A 203 -17.43 -2.81 8.36
C ALA A 203 -18.46 -1.70 8.60
N PHE A 204 -19.60 -2.02 9.19
CA PHE A 204 -20.70 -1.05 9.29
C PHE A 204 -21.29 -0.95 10.69
N ILE A 205 -21.76 0.24 11.06
CA ILE A 205 -22.69 0.43 12.17
C ILE A 205 -24.07 0.74 11.59
N LEU A 206 -25.04 -0.14 11.84
CA LEU A 206 -26.43 0.00 11.42
C LEU A 206 -27.21 0.87 12.39
N PHE A 207 -27.81 1.93 11.85
CA PHE A 207 -28.79 2.77 12.53
C PHE A 207 -30.20 2.31 12.18
N GLN A 208 -30.93 1.77 13.16
CA GLN A 208 -32.27 1.20 12.91
C GLN A 208 -33.38 2.26 12.89
N GLY A 209 -33.14 3.44 13.45
CA GLY A 209 -34.13 4.50 13.58
C GLY A 209 -34.56 5.18 12.29
N ASN A 210 -35.58 6.02 12.40
CA ASN A 210 -35.92 7.00 11.36
C ASN A 210 -35.02 8.24 11.46
N ASP A 211 -34.46 8.49 12.64
CA ASP A 211 -33.51 9.55 12.93
C ASP A 211 -32.16 8.99 13.39
N ALA A 212 -31.10 9.80 13.23
CA ALA A 212 -29.77 9.46 13.72
C ALA A 212 -29.67 9.70 15.23
N ALA A 213 -30.03 8.69 16.03
CA ALA A 213 -29.70 8.68 17.45
C ALA A 213 -28.18 8.68 17.63
N ASP A 214 -27.70 9.51 18.56
CA ASP A 214 -26.27 9.56 18.89
C ASP A 214 -25.78 8.21 19.42
N LEU A 215 -24.55 7.86 19.06
CA LEU A 215 -23.88 6.68 19.59
C LEU A 215 -23.61 6.88 21.09
N PRO A 216 -23.70 5.81 21.90
CA PRO A 216 -23.41 5.91 23.33
C PRO A 216 -21.99 6.45 23.59
N ALA A 217 -21.85 7.38 24.54
CA ALA A 217 -20.56 8.01 24.83
C ALA A 217 -19.47 7.02 25.26
N TRP A 218 -19.84 5.86 25.82
CA TRP A 218 -18.89 4.82 26.19
C TRP A 218 -18.35 4.04 24.98
N MET A 219 -19.06 4.04 23.85
CA MET A 219 -18.74 3.24 22.66
C MET A 219 -17.64 3.88 21.82
N THR A 220 -17.42 5.19 21.92
CA THR A 220 -16.56 5.93 20.98
C THR A 220 -15.58 6.86 21.67
N TYR A 221 -14.40 7.00 21.06
CA TYR A 221 -13.42 8.00 21.46
C TYR A 221 -12.86 8.73 20.23
N GLY A 222 -12.71 10.06 20.30
CA GLY A 222 -12.19 10.88 19.20
C GLY A 222 -10.75 11.34 19.39
N ILE A 223 -9.90 11.08 18.40
CA ILE A 223 -8.51 11.52 18.29
C ILE A 223 -8.45 12.64 17.25
N ARG A 224 -8.18 13.87 17.70
CA ARG A 224 -7.98 15.03 16.82
C ARG A 224 -6.67 14.87 16.05
N ILE A 225 -6.72 15.11 14.75
CA ILE A 225 -5.55 15.17 13.88
C ILE A 225 -5.33 16.62 13.47
N PRO A 226 -4.28 17.29 13.98
CA PRO A 226 -3.96 18.67 13.62
C PRO A 226 -3.83 18.84 12.12
N LYS A 227 -4.39 19.93 11.59
CA LYS A 227 -4.33 20.27 10.17
C LYS A 227 -2.91 20.35 9.62
N GLU A 228 -1.96 20.85 10.43
CA GLU A 228 -0.55 20.99 10.05
C GLU A 228 0.15 19.64 9.84
N ALA A 229 -0.34 18.58 10.50
CA ALA A 229 0.23 17.23 10.41
C ALA A 229 -0.26 16.45 9.17
N LYS A 230 -1.39 16.85 8.55
CA LYS A 230 -2.02 16.11 7.44
C LYS A 230 -1.09 15.85 6.26
N PRO A 231 -0.28 16.81 5.76
CA PRO A 231 0.62 16.56 4.63
C PRO A 231 1.69 15.51 4.96
N LEU A 232 2.31 15.60 6.13
CA LEU A 232 3.33 14.65 6.57
C LEU A 232 2.73 13.26 6.75
N ILE A 233 1.60 13.15 7.45
CA ILE A 233 0.91 11.88 7.68
C ILE A 233 0.54 11.20 6.35
N ARG A 234 -0.01 11.94 5.38
CA ARG A 234 -0.32 11.36 4.05
C ARG A 234 0.93 10.83 3.35
N LYS A 235 2.05 11.55 3.44
CA LYS A 235 3.32 11.12 2.88
C LYS A 235 3.79 9.81 3.52
N GLU A 236 3.80 9.74 4.86
CA GLU A 236 4.19 8.54 5.61
C GLU A 236 3.26 7.35 5.34
N LEU A 237 1.94 7.57 5.30
CA LEU A 237 0.95 6.56 4.92
C LEU A 237 1.26 5.96 3.55
N LYS A 238 1.60 6.80 2.56
CA LYS A 238 1.94 6.35 1.21
C LYS A 238 3.29 5.62 1.16
N GLU A 239 4.34 6.22 1.72
CA GLU A 239 5.72 5.74 1.59
C GLU A 239 6.03 4.52 2.45
N PHE A 240 5.49 4.46 3.68
CA PHE A 240 5.81 3.39 4.64
C PHE A 240 4.75 2.30 4.70
N PHE A 241 3.49 2.63 4.41
CA PHE A 241 2.37 1.69 4.57
C PHE A 241 1.64 1.37 3.26
N GLY A 242 1.99 2.01 2.13
CA GLY A 242 1.30 1.81 0.85
C GLY A 242 -0.15 2.27 0.85
N ILE A 243 -0.54 3.13 1.80
CA ILE A 243 -1.90 3.65 1.94
C ILE A 243 -2.02 4.97 1.17
N HIS A 244 -2.81 4.95 0.10
CA HIS A 244 -3.06 6.08 -0.79
C HIS A 244 -4.42 5.90 -1.48
N THR A 245 -4.85 6.90 -2.26
CA THR A 245 -6.16 6.89 -2.93
C THR A 245 -6.46 5.60 -3.68
N GLY A 246 -5.57 5.15 -4.57
CA GLY A 246 -5.74 3.89 -5.31
C GLY A 246 -5.82 2.62 -4.44
N SER A 247 -5.15 2.58 -3.29
CA SER A 247 -5.22 1.42 -2.39
C SER A 247 -6.44 1.43 -1.48
N ILE A 248 -7.09 2.58 -1.26
CA ILE A 248 -8.34 2.72 -0.49
C ILE A 248 -9.58 2.68 -1.40
N TYR A 249 -9.44 3.18 -2.62
CA TYR A 249 -10.47 3.28 -3.65
C TYR A 249 -9.95 2.59 -4.92
N PRO A 250 -10.02 1.25 -4.99
CA PRO A 250 -9.36 0.46 -6.04
C PRO A 250 -10.13 0.44 -7.37
N GLU A 251 -10.90 1.49 -7.68
CA GLU A 251 -11.51 1.66 -8.99
C GLU A 251 -10.45 2.05 -10.03
N ILE A 252 -10.64 1.62 -11.28
CA ILE A 252 -9.66 1.80 -12.37
C ILE A 252 -9.15 3.24 -12.45
N VAL A 253 -10.05 4.22 -12.33
CA VAL A 253 -9.73 5.65 -12.40
C VAL A 253 -8.70 6.11 -11.35
N ASN A 254 -8.71 5.49 -10.17
CA ASN A 254 -7.82 5.84 -9.05
C ASN A 254 -6.47 5.10 -9.12
N LEU A 255 -6.34 4.10 -10.00
CA LEU A 255 -5.13 3.29 -10.18
C LEU A 255 -4.26 3.78 -11.35
N VAL A 256 -4.80 4.61 -12.24
CA VAL A 256 -4.12 5.04 -13.49
C VAL A 256 -2.75 5.64 -13.21
N ASP A 257 -2.66 6.59 -12.29
CA ASP A 257 -1.41 7.29 -11.98
C ASP A 257 -0.38 6.35 -11.35
N GLU A 258 -0.82 5.46 -10.46
CA GLU A 258 0.07 4.51 -9.80
C GLU A 258 0.64 3.49 -10.80
N ILE A 259 -0.22 2.90 -11.62
CA ILE A 259 0.18 1.95 -12.67
C ILE A 259 1.07 2.64 -13.69
N SER A 260 0.77 3.88 -14.07
CA SER A 260 1.57 4.67 -15.03
C SER A 260 2.94 5.05 -14.48
N ASN A 261 3.05 5.35 -13.18
CA ASN A 261 4.35 5.59 -12.55
C ASN A 261 5.15 4.30 -12.39
N LYS A 262 4.49 3.19 -12.07
CA LYS A 262 5.12 1.86 -11.97
C LYS A 262 5.60 1.38 -13.34
N SER A 263 4.83 1.58 -14.40
CA SER A 263 5.15 1.12 -15.76
C SER A 263 6.45 1.72 -16.29
N ARG A 264 6.79 2.96 -15.90
CA ARG A 264 8.09 3.59 -16.22
C ARG A 264 9.30 2.83 -15.68
N LYS A 265 9.12 2.01 -14.64
CA LYS A 265 10.16 1.20 -14.02
C LYS A 265 10.03 -0.29 -14.36
N LEU A 266 9.00 -0.69 -15.09
CA LEU A 266 8.83 -2.09 -15.47
C LEU A 266 9.81 -2.44 -16.58
N ASN A 267 10.53 -3.54 -16.39
CA ASN A 267 11.29 -4.15 -17.46
C ASN A 267 10.39 -5.14 -18.20
N THR A 268 10.15 -4.88 -19.49
CA THR A 268 9.33 -5.72 -20.37
C THR A 268 10.12 -6.23 -21.56
N GLU A 269 11.46 -6.17 -21.52
CA GLU A 269 12.27 -6.71 -22.58
C GLU A 269 12.12 -8.23 -22.67
N LYS A 270 12.38 -8.76 -23.86
CA LYS A 270 12.30 -10.20 -24.13
C LYS A 270 13.27 -10.97 -23.24
N PHE A 271 12.83 -12.11 -22.72
CA PHE A 271 13.71 -13.10 -22.10
C PHE A 271 14.61 -13.72 -23.17
N CYS A 272 15.90 -13.43 -23.11
CA CYS A 272 16.95 -14.04 -23.94
C CYS A 272 18.31 -13.96 -23.25
N CYS A 273 19.25 -14.82 -23.66
CA CYS A 273 20.58 -14.91 -23.06
C CYS A 273 21.28 -13.54 -23.02
N GLY A 274 21.26 -12.79 -24.13
CA GLY A 274 21.92 -11.48 -24.20
C GLY A 274 21.37 -10.46 -23.22
N ASN A 275 20.05 -10.43 -22.99
CA ASN A 275 19.44 -9.53 -22.03
C ASN A 275 19.75 -9.94 -20.59
N GLU A 276 19.68 -11.23 -20.27
CA GLU A 276 20.04 -11.72 -18.93
C GLU A 276 21.51 -11.44 -18.58
N LEU A 277 22.42 -11.60 -19.55
CA LEU A 277 23.83 -11.24 -19.37
C LEU A 277 24.03 -9.72 -19.19
N LYS A 278 23.31 -8.88 -19.96
CA LYS A 278 23.32 -7.42 -19.74
C LYS A 278 22.81 -7.06 -18.35
N TYR A 279 21.77 -7.73 -17.85
CA TYR A 279 21.26 -7.50 -16.49
C TYR A 279 22.27 -7.92 -15.43
N ALA A 280 22.95 -9.05 -15.61
CA ALA A 280 24.02 -9.48 -14.71
C ALA A 280 25.15 -8.46 -14.65
N VAL A 281 25.64 -7.97 -15.80
CA VAL A 281 26.69 -6.92 -15.84
C VAL A 281 26.18 -5.60 -15.24
N ARG A 282 24.90 -5.26 -15.41
CA ARG A 282 24.29 -4.10 -14.73
C ARG A 282 24.20 -4.28 -13.22
N MET A 283 24.08 -5.50 -12.71
CA MET A 283 24.16 -5.75 -11.25
C MET A 283 25.58 -5.53 -10.75
N LEU A 284 26.58 -6.01 -11.49
CA LEU A 284 27.98 -5.73 -11.18
C LEU A 284 28.24 -4.21 -11.07
N GLU A 285 27.77 -3.41 -12.02
CA GLU A 285 27.89 -1.93 -11.96
C GLU A 285 27.37 -1.37 -10.62
N LYS A 286 26.16 -1.78 -10.21
CA LYS A 286 25.57 -1.32 -8.94
C LYS A 286 26.33 -1.80 -7.72
N GLU A 287 26.89 -3.02 -7.76
CA GLU A 287 27.71 -3.53 -6.66
C GLU A 287 29.02 -2.73 -6.56
N LEU A 288 29.65 -2.40 -7.69
CA LEU A 288 30.85 -1.57 -7.70
C LEU A 288 30.57 -0.17 -7.14
N ASP A 289 29.47 0.48 -7.56
CA ASP A 289 29.04 1.78 -7.02
C ASP A 289 28.86 1.69 -5.48
N TYR A 290 28.14 0.66 -5.00
CA TYR A 290 27.93 0.44 -3.57
C TYR A 290 29.25 0.29 -2.81
N TYR A 291 30.17 -0.55 -3.30
CA TYR A 291 31.45 -0.78 -2.62
C TYR A 291 32.37 0.44 -2.69
N PHE A 292 32.29 1.22 -3.77
CA PHE A 292 33.01 2.48 -3.87
C PHE A 292 32.60 3.43 -2.73
N ASP A 293 31.29 3.70 -2.63
CA ASP A 293 30.74 4.57 -1.58
C ASP A 293 31.05 4.02 -0.19
N TYR A 294 30.87 2.70 0.01
CA TYR A 294 31.13 2.05 1.29
C TYR A 294 32.59 2.19 1.75
N ILE A 295 33.54 2.03 0.84
CA ILE A 295 34.97 2.18 1.12
C ILE A 295 35.31 3.65 1.46
N LEU A 296 34.73 4.61 0.74
CA LEU A 296 34.98 6.03 0.97
C LEU A 296 34.42 6.50 2.32
N ASP A 297 33.19 6.12 2.65
CA ASP A 297 32.50 6.54 3.87
C ASP A 297 33.16 6.00 5.15
N ASN A 298 33.79 4.82 5.07
CA ASN A 298 34.29 4.09 6.25
C ASN A 298 35.82 4.02 6.33
N ARG A 299 36.54 4.77 5.49
CA ARG A 299 37.99 4.66 5.29
C ARG A 299 38.87 4.74 6.55
N LYS A 300 38.40 5.37 7.62
CA LYS A 300 39.17 5.60 8.86
C LYS A 300 39.13 4.41 9.81
N ASP A 301 38.06 3.62 9.79
CA ASP A 301 37.77 2.61 10.80
C ASP A 301 37.70 1.18 10.22
N LEU A 302 38.09 1.03 8.96
CA LEU A 302 37.76 -0.15 8.17
C LEU A 302 38.99 -0.80 7.53
N ASP A 303 39.04 -2.13 7.57
CA ASP A 303 40.05 -2.94 6.88
C ASP A 303 39.81 -2.87 5.36
N THR A 304 40.36 -1.82 4.75
CA THR A 304 40.21 -1.54 3.32
C THR A 304 40.79 -2.68 2.49
N ASP A 305 41.87 -3.32 2.94
CA ASP A 305 42.50 -4.43 2.22
C ASP A 305 41.57 -5.66 2.18
N GLY A 306 40.97 -6.01 3.33
CA GLY A 306 39.99 -7.10 3.41
C GLY A 306 38.77 -6.89 2.51
N ILE A 307 38.29 -5.65 2.39
CA ILE A 307 37.19 -5.32 1.47
C ILE A 307 37.61 -5.38 0.02
N LEU A 308 38.79 -4.88 -0.33
CA LEU A 308 39.26 -4.96 -1.71
C LEU A 308 39.37 -6.42 -2.16
N VAL A 309 39.86 -7.32 -1.29
CA VAL A 309 39.88 -8.76 -1.56
C VAL A 309 38.46 -9.31 -1.77
N TYR A 310 37.48 -8.88 -0.95
CA TYR A 310 36.09 -9.26 -1.15
C TYR A 310 35.55 -8.78 -2.51
N VAL A 311 35.78 -7.51 -2.86
CA VAL A 311 35.34 -6.91 -4.12
C VAL A 311 35.99 -7.62 -5.32
N GLU A 312 37.28 -7.91 -5.26
CA GLU A 312 37.99 -8.66 -6.30
C GLU A 312 37.41 -10.07 -6.49
N ASN A 313 37.11 -10.78 -5.39
CA ASN A 313 36.46 -12.09 -5.47
C ASN A 313 35.05 -12.01 -6.07
N MET A 314 34.28 -10.99 -5.70
CA MET A 314 32.95 -10.72 -6.26
C MET A 314 33.06 -10.47 -7.77
N ILE A 315 33.94 -9.57 -8.22
CA ILE A 315 34.18 -9.30 -9.65
C ILE A 315 34.64 -10.59 -10.36
N ASN A 316 35.55 -11.36 -9.76
CA ASN A 316 36.04 -12.60 -10.35
C ASN A 316 34.92 -13.65 -10.52
N SER A 317 33.89 -13.65 -9.68
CA SER A 317 32.73 -14.53 -9.87
C SER A 317 31.95 -14.19 -11.14
N TYR A 318 31.72 -12.89 -11.42
CA TYR A 318 31.14 -12.41 -12.68
C TYR A 318 32.04 -12.75 -13.86
N ARG A 319 33.36 -12.59 -13.70
CA ARG A 319 34.37 -12.94 -14.70
C ARG A 319 34.30 -14.39 -15.13
N ILE A 320 34.28 -15.31 -14.17
CA ILE A 320 34.21 -16.77 -14.42
C ILE A 320 32.94 -17.09 -15.19
N GLY A 321 31.80 -16.50 -14.78
CA GLY A 321 30.53 -16.67 -15.48
C GLY A 321 30.60 -16.21 -16.93
N LEU A 322 31.16 -15.03 -17.21
CA LEU A 322 31.33 -14.54 -18.58
C LEU A 322 32.34 -15.38 -19.39
N LEU A 323 33.42 -15.84 -18.76
CA LEU A 323 34.44 -16.66 -19.42
C LEU A 323 33.86 -17.99 -19.93
N ASP A 324 32.94 -18.61 -19.21
CA ASP A 324 32.25 -19.82 -19.66
C ASP A 324 31.53 -19.63 -21.01
N PHE A 325 30.91 -18.46 -21.22
CA PHE A 325 30.31 -18.10 -22.51
C PHE A 325 31.36 -17.86 -23.60
N THR A 326 32.51 -17.26 -23.26
CA THR A 326 33.58 -17.01 -24.23
C THR A 326 34.31 -18.28 -24.67
N GLN A 327 34.47 -19.26 -23.76
CA GLN A 327 35.16 -20.51 -24.05
C GLN A 327 34.28 -21.47 -24.87
N ASN A 328 32.96 -21.42 -24.69
CA ASN A 328 31.99 -22.22 -25.43
C ASN A 328 31.30 -21.42 -26.56
N LEU A 329 32.02 -20.47 -27.17
CA LEU A 329 31.47 -19.52 -28.14
C LEU A 329 30.85 -20.21 -29.36
N GLU A 330 31.54 -21.21 -29.94
CA GLU A 330 31.04 -21.93 -31.11
C GLU A 330 29.73 -22.66 -30.80
N GLU A 331 29.61 -23.31 -29.65
CA GLU A 331 28.40 -24.00 -29.22
C GLU A 331 27.26 -23.02 -28.89
N THR A 332 27.60 -21.89 -28.26
CA THR A 332 26.65 -20.83 -27.90
C THR A 332 26.04 -20.17 -29.15
N ILE A 333 26.87 -19.94 -30.18
CA ILE A 333 26.45 -19.40 -31.48
C ILE A 333 25.66 -20.46 -32.26
N GLN A 334 26.12 -21.71 -32.31
CA GLN A 334 25.42 -22.79 -33.02
C GLN A 334 24.02 -23.06 -32.47
N LYS A 335 23.83 -22.90 -31.15
CA LYS A 335 22.52 -23.03 -30.50
C LYS A 335 21.65 -21.76 -30.62
N ASN A 336 22.12 -20.73 -31.33
CA ASN A 336 21.46 -19.42 -31.50
C ASN A 336 21.05 -18.75 -30.18
N TYR A 337 21.83 -18.94 -29.11
CA TYR A 337 21.55 -18.31 -27.82
C TYR A 337 21.98 -16.85 -27.78
N LEU A 338 23.09 -16.52 -28.43
CA LEU A 338 23.73 -15.22 -28.42
C LEU A 338 24.62 -15.06 -29.66
N THR A 339 24.70 -13.85 -30.21
CA THR A 339 25.67 -13.54 -31.28
C THR A 339 27.04 -13.17 -30.71
N GLU A 340 28.09 -13.34 -31.50
CA GLU A 340 29.46 -12.95 -31.11
C GLU A 340 29.54 -11.44 -30.78
N ASP A 341 28.84 -10.60 -31.55
CA ASP A 341 28.80 -9.15 -31.35
C ASP A 341 28.11 -8.73 -30.03
N GLU A 342 27.00 -9.41 -29.69
CA GLU A 342 26.32 -9.19 -28.41
C GLU A 342 27.22 -9.59 -27.22
N LEU A 343 27.90 -10.73 -27.30
CA LEU A 343 28.81 -11.16 -26.25
C LEU A 343 30.00 -10.21 -26.11
N ASN A 344 30.60 -9.80 -27.23
CA ASN A 344 31.66 -8.80 -27.25
C ASN A 344 31.21 -7.50 -26.58
N THR A 345 30.01 -7.02 -26.88
CA THR A 345 29.46 -5.80 -26.27
C THR A 345 29.33 -5.94 -24.75
N ILE A 346 28.86 -7.09 -24.26
CA ILE A 346 28.71 -7.38 -22.82
C ILE A 346 30.08 -7.44 -22.14
N VAL A 347 31.04 -8.17 -22.70
CA VAL A 347 32.40 -8.31 -22.17
C VAL A 347 33.12 -6.96 -22.16
N ASN A 348 32.96 -6.16 -23.21
CA ASN A 348 33.52 -4.81 -23.27
C ASN A 348 32.95 -3.92 -22.17
N ARG A 349 31.63 -3.97 -21.92
CA ARG A 349 31.02 -3.22 -20.82
C ARG A 349 31.54 -3.67 -19.46
N TYR A 350 31.66 -4.99 -19.23
CA TYR A 350 32.27 -5.54 -18.02
C TYR A 350 33.70 -5.01 -17.80
N ASN A 351 34.55 -5.07 -18.83
CA ASN A 351 35.93 -4.57 -18.75
C ASN A 351 35.98 -3.06 -18.48
N GLN A 352 35.08 -2.28 -19.10
CA GLN A 352 34.97 -0.84 -18.86
C GLN A 352 34.65 -0.53 -17.40
N LEU A 353 33.68 -1.23 -16.79
CA LEU A 353 33.31 -1.02 -15.39
C LEU A 353 34.48 -1.25 -14.43
N ILE A 354 35.29 -2.28 -14.67
CA ILE A 354 36.47 -2.57 -13.84
C ILE A 354 37.53 -1.49 -13.98
N LEU A 355 37.75 -1.00 -15.20
CA LEU A 355 38.71 0.08 -15.46
C LEU A 355 38.25 1.40 -14.83
N GLU A 356 36.97 1.72 -14.95
CA GLU A 356 36.34 2.89 -14.32
C GLU A 356 36.48 2.82 -12.80
N PHE A 357 36.07 1.71 -12.19
CA PHE A 357 36.19 1.51 -10.75
C PHE A 357 37.65 1.57 -10.26
N SER A 358 38.58 0.93 -10.98
CA SER A 358 40.02 1.02 -10.68
C SER A 358 40.52 2.47 -10.71
N LYS A 359 40.09 3.24 -11.71
CA LYS A 359 40.49 4.62 -11.90
C LYS A 359 39.93 5.51 -10.79
N GLU A 360 38.67 5.33 -10.40
CA GLU A 360 38.05 6.09 -9.31
C GLU A 360 38.73 5.78 -7.97
N LEU A 361 38.95 4.50 -7.63
CA LEU A 361 39.70 4.12 -6.43
C LEU A 361 41.09 4.78 -6.39
N ASN A 362 41.83 4.75 -7.50
CA ASN A 362 43.15 5.37 -7.61
C ASN A 362 43.11 6.89 -7.40
N GLN A 363 42.13 7.60 -7.98
CA GLN A 363 41.95 9.04 -7.78
C GLN A 363 41.73 9.39 -6.31
N HIS A 364 41.07 8.50 -5.58
CA HIS A 364 40.85 8.67 -4.14
C HIS A 364 42.01 8.17 -3.27
N GLY A 365 43.10 7.64 -3.85
CA GLY A 365 44.31 7.19 -3.12
C GLY A 365 44.26 5.72 -2.67
N ILE A 366 43.46 4.89 -3.33
CA ILE A 366 43.35 3.45 -3.10
C ILE A 366 43.99 2.73 -4.28
N HIS A 367 45.22 2.25 -4.09
CA HIS A 367 46.06 1.70 -5.17
C HIS A 367 46.20 0.18 -5.16
N LYS A 368 45.69 -0.49 -4.12
CA LYS A 368 45.87 -1.95 -3.93
C LYS A 368 44.90 -2.82 -4.73
N PHE A 369 43.92 -2.21 -5.39
CA PHE A 369 42.94 -2.92 -6.20
C PHE A 369 43.59 -3.47 -7.48
N SER A 370 43.50 -4.79 -7.68
CA SER A 370 44.15 -5.54 -8.76
C SER A 370 43.23 -5.72 -9.98
N GLY A 371 42.47 -4.67 -10.35
CA GLY A 371 41.46 -4.75 -11.42
C GLY A 371 41.97 -5.19 -12.79
N SER A 372 43.23 -4.91 -13.12
CA SER A 372 43.83 -5.33 -14.41
C SER A 372 43.89 -6.85 -14.59
N GLN A 373 43.96 -7.62 -13.49
CA GLN A 373 43.97 -9.09 -13.52
C GLN A 373 42.57 -9.69 -13.74
N LEU A 374 41.53 -8.87 -13.62
CA LEU A 374 40.12 -9.28 -13.69
C LEU A 374 39.49 -8.98 -15.05
N LEU A 375 40.26 -8.44 -15.99
CA LEU A 375 39.82 -8.20 -17.36
C LEU A 375 39.70 -9.50 -18.16
N ILE A 376 38.82 -9.51 -19.15
CA ILE A 376 38.60 -10.62 -20.09
C ILE A 376 39.16 -10.24 -21.45
N SER A 377 40.01 -11.11 -22.03
CA SER A 377 40.55 -10.97 -23.39
C SER A 377 39.79 -11.86 -24.37
N MET A 378 39.13 -11.27 -25.36
CA MET A 378 38.52 -11.99 -26.49
C MET A 378 39.57 -12.15 -27.60
N GLU A 379 40.51 -13.08 -27.47
CA GLU A 379 41.44 -13.39 -28.57
C GLU A 379 40.76 -14.29 -29.61
N ARG A 380 40.90 -13.94 -30.90
CA ARG A 380 40.43 -14.76 -32.02
C ARG A 380 41.19 -16.08 -32.02
N THR A 381 40.54 -17.20 -31.75
CA THR A 381 41.05 -18.53 -32.10
C THR A 381 41.05 -18.71 -33.62
N LYS A 382 42.02 -18.09 -34.30
CA LYS A 382 42.39 -18.36 -35.70
C LYS A 382 43.54 -19.38 -35.82
N ASP A 383 43.73 -20.24 -34.82
CA ASP A 383 44.83 -21.21 -34.81
C ASP A 383 44.44 -22.64 -35.21
N ASN A 384 43.17 -22.90 -35.54
CA ASN A 384 42.77 -24.22 -36.07
C ASN A 384 42.91 -24.38 -37.59
N GLU A 385 43.21 -23.32 -38.36
CA GLU A 385 43.47 -23.43 -39.81
C GLU A 385 44.94 -23.68 -40.18
N ARG A 386 45.89 -23.58 -39.24
CA ARG A 386 47.33 -23.83 -39.54
C ARG A 386 47.81 -25.26 -39.34
N LYS A 387 47.01 -26.13 -38.71
CA LYS A 387 47.36 -27.56 -38.53
C LYS A 387 46.87 -28.48 -39.65
N SER A 388 46.04 -27.98 -40.58
CA SER A 388 45.60 -28.74 -41.76
C SER A 388 46.55 -28.67 -42.95
N ASP A 389 47.42 -27.65 -43.04
CA ASP A 389 48.32 -27.50 -44.19
C ASP A 389 49.67 -28.24 -44.02
N GLU A 390 50.20 -28.36 -42.80
CA GLU A 390 51.45 -29.13 -42.57
C GLU A 390 51.28 -30.66 -42.68
N SER A 391 50.04 -31.15 -42.70
CA SER A 391 49.74 -32.59 -42.86
C SER A 391 49.52 -33.03 -44.31
N GLN A 392 49.48 -32.10 -45.29
CA GLN A 392 49.41 -32.43 -46.72
C GLN A 392 50.77 -32.42 -47.44
N GLU A 393 51.81 -31.77 -46.91
CA GLU A 393 53.13 -31.71 -47.56
C GLU A 393 54.01 -32.95 -47.32
N ASN A 394 53.71 -33.78 -46.31
CA ASN A 394 54.47 -35.01 -46.00
C ASN A 394 53.92 -36.30 -46.65
N ARG A 395 53.11 -36.21 -47.72
CA ARG A 395 52.63 -37.38 -48.50
C ARG A 395 53.09 -37.43 -49.95
N LYS A 396 54.14 -36.69 -50.31
CA LYS A 396 54.86 -36.86 -51.58
C LYS A 396 56.36 -36.94 -51.34
N LEU A 397 56.84 -38.14 -51.03
CA LEU A 397 58.16 -38.68 -51.40
C LEU A 397 58.17 -40.19 -51.17
#